data_AF-A0A2G9XH04-F1
#
_entry.id   AF-A0A2G9XH04-F1
#
_cell.length_a   1.000
_cell.length_b   1.000
_cell.length_c   1.000
_cell.angle_alpha   90.00
_cell.angle_beta   90.00
_cell.angle_gamma   90.00
#
_symmetry.space_group_name_H-M   'P 1'
#
loop_
_entity.id
_entity.type
_entity.pdbx_description
1 polymer ?
#
loop_
_entity_poly.entity_id
_entity_poly.type
_entity_poly.pdbx_seq_one_letter_code
_entity_poly.pdbx_strand_id
1 'polypeptide(L)'
;MSYQKNVLSKVIHWVKRKERRKSMPSKDIREFIALLEKKGHLQRISQEVDWNLEAGAISRRGCELKLPAILFEKLKDYPTGYRLLANPLLPFPG
;
A
#
# COMPACT_ATOMS: atom_id res chain seq x y z
N MET A 1 12.00 -37.74 30.11
CA MET A 1 12.50 -36.34 30.08
C MET A 1 12.96 -35.82 28.70
N SER A 2 12.96 -36.62 27.62
CA SER A 2 13.37 -36.18 26.26
C SER A 2 12.22 -35.56 25.43
N TYR A 3 10.99 -36.04 25.60
CA TYR A 3 9.83 -35.62 24.81
C TYR A 3 9.43 -34.14 24.99
N GLN A 4 9.42 -33.64 26.23
CA GLN A 4 9.08 -32.24 26.53
C GLN A 4 10.10 -31.24 25.97
N LYS A 5 11.39 -31.61 25.90
CA LYS A 5 12.44 -30.75 25.32
C LYS A 5 12.27 -30.58 23.79
N ASN A 6 11.79 -31.60 23.10
CA ASN A 6 11.54 -31.57 21.66
C ASN A 6 10.34 -30.69 21.29
N VAL A 7 9.29 -30.67 22.13
CA VAL A 7 8.12 -29.79 21.93
C VAL A 7 8.51 -28.33 22.17
N LEU A 8 9.26 -28.06 23.25
CA LEU A 8 9.71 -26.70 23.58
C LEU A 8 10.61 -26.13 22.48
N SER A 9 11.52 -26.94 21.93
CA SER A 9 12.36 -26.56 20.79
C SER A 9 11.54 -26.25 19.53
N LYS A 10 10.51 -27.06 19.22
CA LYS A 10 9.60 -26.79 18.09
C LYS A 10 8.81 -25.50 18.27
N VAL A 11 8.35 -25.21 19.48
CA VAL A 11 7.65 -23.96 19.81
C VAL A 11 8.59 -22.77 19.66
N ILE A 12 9.82 -22.85 20.18
CA ILE A 12 10.82 -21.78 20.03
C ILE A 12 11.19 -21.56 18.56
N HIS A 13 11.35 -22.63 17.79
CA HIS A 13 11.61 -22.53 16.35
C HIS A 13 10.41 -21.91 15.60
N TRP A 14 9.18 -22.23 15.99
CA TRP A 14 7.97 -21.61 15.46
C TRP A 14 7.87 -20.11 15.81
N VAL A 15 8.22 -19.73 17.04
CA VAL A 15 8.30 -18.33 17.49
C VAL A 15 9.34 -17.56 16.67
N LYS A 16 10.59 -18.06 16.57
CA LYS A 16 11.66 -17.45 15.75
C LYS A 16 11.31 -17.39 14.25
N ARG A 17 10.54 -18.38 13.76
CA ARG A 17 10.03 -18.41 12.38
C ARG A 17 8.91 -17.40 12.15
N LYS A 18 8.19 -16.99 13.20
CA LYS A 18 7.21 -15.89 13.19
C LYS A 18 7.88 -14.52 13.21
N GLU A 19 8.99 -14.36 13.95
CA GLU A 19 9.78 -13.13 13.98
C GLU A 19 10.51 -12.83 12.66
N ARG A 20 10.81 -13.86 11.86
CA ARG A 20 11.22 -13.70 10.45
C ARG A 20 10.07 -13.33 9.49
N ARG A 21 8.83 -13.19 9.95
CA ARG A 21 7.72 -12.58 9.18
C ARG A 21 7.67 -11.11 9.56
N LYS A 22 7.86 -10.12 8.71
CA LYS A 22 8.16 -9.96 7.29
C LYS A 22 9.01 -8.70 7.29
N SER A 23 10.07 -8.60 6.48
CA SER A 23 10.57 -7.26 6.15
C SER A 23 9.40 -6.45 5.60
N MET A 24 9.25 -5.19 6.03
CA MET A 24 8.38 -4.22 5.37
C MET A 24 8.58 -4.39 3.85
N PRO A 25 7.55 -4.72 3.06
CA PRO A 25 7.70 -5.05 1.63
C PRO A 25 8.35 -3.94 0.80
N SER A 26 8.38 -2.74 1.37
CA SER A 26 8.89 -1.50 0.80
C SER A 26 9.63 -0.75 1.89
N LYS A 27 10.83 -0.26 1.60
CA LYS A 27 11.63 0.55 2.52
C LYS A 27 11.13 1.98 2.63
N ASP A 28 10.50 2.47 1.56
CA ASP A 28 9.92 3.80 1.49
C ASP A 28 8.62 3.82 0.67
N ILE A 29 8.01 5.00 0.59
CA ILE A 29 6.72 5.18 -0.10
C ILE A 29 6.85 5.05 -1.63
N ARG A 30 8.02 5.31 -2.22
CA ARG A 30 8.24 5.17 -3.66
C ARG A 30 8.31 3.70 -4.05
N GLU A 31 9.02 2.89 -3.27
CA GLU A 31 9.03 1.44 -3.41
C GLU A 31 7.62 0.86 -3.20
N PHE A 32 6.85 1.41 -2.25
CA PHE A 32 5.46 0.99 -2.02
C PHE A 32 4.56 1.28 -3.22
N ILE A 33 4.64 2.48 -3.81
CA ILE A 33 3.89 2.85 -5.02
C ILE A 33 4.26 1.93 -6.18
N ALA A 34 5.55 1.66 -6.39
CA ALA A 34 6.02 0.73 -7.43
C ALA A 34 5.50 -0.70 -7.22
N LEU A 35 5.40 -1.14 -5.96
CA LEU A 35 4.82 -2.43 -5.61
C LEU A 35 3.32 -2.49 -5.92
N LEU A 36 2.56 -1.42 -5.66
CA LEU A 36 1.14 -1.33 -6.02
C LEU A 36 0.95 -1.38 -7.54
N GLU A 37 1.75 -0.61 -8.29
CA GLU A 37 1.73 -0.58 -9.76
C GLU A 37 2.03 -1.96 -10.35
N LYS A 38 3.09 -2.64 -9.87
CA LYS A 38 3.45 -3.99 -10.30
C LYS A 38 2.32 -5.01 -10.07
N LYS A 39 1.51 -4.80 -9.03
CA LYS A 39 0.38 -5.68 -8.70
C LYS A 39 -0.91 -5.33 -9.45
N GLY A 40 -0.95 -4.23 -10.21
CA GLY A 40 -2.18 -3.71 -10.80
C GLY A 40 -3.11 -3.02 -9.78
N HIS A 41 -2.59 -2.71 -8.58
CA HIS A 41 -3.35 -2.09 -7.49
C HIS A 41 -3.16 -0.56 -7.46
N LEU A 42 -2.69 0.04 -8.55
CA LEU A 42 -2.51 1.49 -8.68
C LEU A 42 -3.06 1.97 -10.02
N GLN A 43 -3.93 2.98 -9.97
CA GLN A 43 -4.36 3.77 -11.11
C GLN A 43 -3.62 5.11 -11.11
N ARG A 44 -2.98 5.45 -12.24
CA ARG A 44 -2.38 6.78 -12.43
C ARG A 44 -3.37 7.70 -13.13
N ILE A 45 -3.41 8.96 -12.69
CA ILE A 45 -4.18 10.03 -13.32
C ILE A 45 -3.20 11.12 -13.75
N SER A 46 -2.96 11.22 -15.05
CA SER A 46 -2.02 12.16 -15.68
C SER A 46 -2.67 13.51 -16.05
N GLN A 47 -4.00 13.57 -15.94
CA GLN A 47 -4.80 14.79 -16.06
C GLN A 47 -4.56 15.68 -14.83
N GLU A 48 -4.61 16.99 -15.04
CA GLU A 48 -4.57 17.94 -13.93
C GLU A 48 -5.85 17.81 -13.09
N VAL A 49 -5.68 17.76 -11.78
CA VAL A 49 -6.77 17.67 -10.81
C VAL A 49 -6.65 18.83 -9.82
N ASP A 50 -7.79 19.45 -9.49
CA ASP A 50 -7.87 20.44 -8.43
C ASP A 50 -7.72 19.74 -7.06
N TRP A 51 -6.72 20.18 -6.30
CA TRP A 51 -6.52 19.66 -4.96
C TRP A 51 -7.68 20.06 -4.02
N ASN A 52 -8.38 21.15 -4.34
CA ASN A 52 -9.49 21.65 -3.55
C ASN A 52 -10.78 20.90 -3.93
N LEU A 53 -11.19 20.00 -3.03
CA LEU A 53 -12.41 19.17 -3.10
C LEU A 53 -12.45 18.13 -4.22
N GLU A 54 -11.93 18.38 -5.42
CA GLU A 54 -12.00 17.41 -6.53
C GLU A 54 -11.19 16.14 -6.23
N ALA A 55 -9.91 16.26 -5.87
CA ALA A 55 -9.10 15.10 -5.49
C ALA A 55 -9.71 14.29 -4.34
N GLY A 56 -10.31 14.97 -3.37
CA GLY A 56 -11.03 14.36 -2.24
C GLY A 56 -12.31 13.64 -2.68
N ALA A 57 -13.08 14.23 -3.58
CA ALA A 57 -14.30 13.64 -4.14
C ALA A 57 -13.99 12.38 -4.96
N ILE A 58 -12.96 12.43 -5.80
CA ILE A 58 -12.47 11.28 -6.57
C ILE A 58 -12.01 10.17 -5.62
N SER A 59 -11.21 10.52 -4.61
CA SER A 59 -10.77 9.58 -3.58
C SER A 59 -11.94 8.91 -2.87
N ARG A 60 -12.93 9.69 -2.41
CA ARG A 60 -14.13 9.18 -1.76
C ARG A 60 -14.93 8.25 -2.68
N ARG A 61 -15.11 8.62 -3.94
CA ARG A 61 -15.80 7.78 -4.93
C ARG A 61 -15.04 6.47 -5.17
N GLY A 62 -13.71 6.52 -5.20
CA GLY A 62 -12.86 5.35 -5.26
C GLY A 62 -13.05 4.40 -4.07
N CYS A 63 -13.24 4.93 -2.86
CA CYS A 63 -13.58 4.11 -1.69
C CYS A 63 -14.90 3.36 -1.85
N GLU A 64 -15.95 4.05 -2.29
CA GLU A 64 -17.29 3.49 -2.45
C GLU A 64 -17.32 2.36 -3.49
N LEU A 65 -16.57 2.56 -4.57
CA LEU A 65 -16.45 1.61 -5.67
C LEU A 65 -15.37 0.55 -5.43
N LYS A 66 -14.65 0.61 -4.31
CA LYS A 66 -13.50 -0.26 -3.99
C LYS A 66 -12.50 -0.33 -5.15
N LEU A 67 -12.11 0.84 -5.67
CA LEU A 67 -11.11 0.96 -6.74
C LEU A 67 -9.68 0.75 -6.21
N PRO A 68 -8.70 0.53 -7.11
CA PRO A 68 -7.28 0.54 -6.76
C PRO A 68 -6.84 1.87 -6.11
N ALA A 69 -5.64 1.90 -5.54
CA ALA A 69 -5.06 3.15 -5.08
C ALA A 69 -4.90 4.13 -6.25
N ILE A 70 -4.99 5.44 -5.99
CA ILE A 70 -4.98 6.46 -7.04
C ILE A 70 -3.74 7.34 -6.87
N LEU A 71 -2.96 7.52 -7.92
CA LEU A 71 -1.85 8.46 -7.95
C LEU A 71 -2.15 9.59 -8.93
N PHE A 72 -2.44 10.78 -8.39
CA PHE A 72 -2.57 12.00 -9.16
C PHE A 72 -1.18 12.54 -9.48
N GLU A 73 -0.85 12.66 -10.77
CA GLU A 73 0.47 13.07 -11.22
C GLU A 73 0.62 14.59 -11.37
N LYS A 74 -0.49 15.29 -11.53
CA LYS A 74 -0.56 16.74 -11.73
C LYS A 74 -1.63 17.34 -10.82
N LEU A 75 -1.25 18.33 -10.05
CA LEU A 75 -2.15 19.09 -9.19
C LEU A 75 -2.14 20.54 -9.66
N LYS A 76 -3.34 21.12 -9.76
CA LYS A 76 -3.51 22.53 -10.10
C LYS A 76 -2.71 23.43 -9.14
N ASP A 77 -2.06 24.46 -9.67
CA ASP A 77 -1.24 25.44 -8.95
C ASP A 77 0.03 24.89 -8.24
N TYR A 78 0.35 23.59 -8.40
CA TYR A 78 1.57 23.00 -7.85
C TYR A 78 2.64 22.77 -8.93
N PRO A 79 3.93 22.94 -8.60
CA PRO A 79 5.01 22.71 -9.55
C PRO A 79 5.14 21.22 -9.89
N THR A 80 5.72 20.95 -11.07
CA THR A 80 5.97 19.58 -11.53
C THR A 80 6.78 18.77 -10.52
N GLY A 81 6.34 17.54 -10.26
CA GLY A 81 6.98 16.62 -9.31
C GLY A 81 6.18 16.41 -8.02
N TYR A 82 5.29 17.35 -7.67
CA TYR A 82 4.32 17.17 -6.59
C TYR A 82 3.17 16.27 -7.05
N ARG A 83 2.87 15.26 -6.24
CA ARG A 83 1.88 14.22 -6.55
C ARG A 83 1.09 13.88 -5.31
N LEU A 84 -0.15 13.41 -5.51
CA LEU A 84 -1.02 12.99 -4.43
C LEU A 84 -1.35 11.50 -4.57
N LEU A 85 -1.03 10.72 -3.54
CA LEU A 85 -1.42 9.32 -3.42
C LEU A 85 -2.69 9.23 -2.56
N ALA A 86 -3.78 8.78 -3.15
CA ALA A 86 -5.04 8.54 -2.48
C ALA A 86 -5.30 7.04 -2.32
N ASN A 87 -5.96 6.68 -1.21
CA ASN A 87 -6.44 5.33 -0.92
C ASN A 87 -5.39 4.20 -0.98
N PRO A 88 -4.14 4.39 -0.48
CA PRO A 88 -3.06 3.41 -0.63
C PRO A 88 -3.31 2.05 0.04
N LEU A 89 -4.26 1.99 0.98
CA LEU A 89 -4.52 0.81 1.81
C LEU A 89 -5.95 0.29 1.66
N LEU A 90 -6.71 0.78 0.69
CA LEU A 90 -8.05 0.26 0.47
C LEU A 90 -7.99 -1.20 0.01
N PRO A 91 -8.90 -2.05 0.53
CA PRO A 91 -9.06 -3.41 0.02
C PRO A 91 -9.68 -3.35 -1.37
N PHE A 92 -8.83 -3.52 -2.38
CA PHE A 92 -9.22 -3.73 -3.77
C PHE A 92 -9.41 -5.23 -4.05
N PRO A 93 -10.57 -5.66 -4.59
CA PRO A 93 -10.89 -7.08 -4.78
C PRO A 93 -10.33 -7.69 -6.08
N GLY A 94 -9.70 -6.89 -6.95
CA GLY A 94 -9.15 -7.36 -8.23
C GLY A 94 -7.73 -7.91 -8.15
#